data_AF-A0A7W2SLY8-F1
#
_entry.id   AF-A0A7W2SLY8-F1
#
_cell.length_a   1.000
_cell.length_b   1.000
_cell.length_c   1.000
_cell.angle_alpha   90.00
_cell.angle_beta   90.00
_cell.angle_gamma   90.00
#
_symmetry.space_group_name_H-M   'P 1'
#
loop_
_entity.id
_entity.type
_entity.pdbx_description
1 polymer ?
#
loop_
_entity_poly.entity_id
_entity_poly.type
_entity_poly.pdbx_seq_one_letter_code
_entity_poly.pdbx_strand_id
1 'polypeptide(L)'
;MKSKISSVKATKKYKEWQKKNEKSGQYQPFLTVQKVRKISRRHMLFCNKQKRIIHLLSDGETRTYIGLIRERNVVEIHEQCPLDIQQTLNLSIEKNILHPRCYITNQAYVMSTDFVVRYIDFDSGKTWRVAYTFKYRNDLYDSNGYVNKSSRTWQKLSLEAAYWAKEGIKYKILDETIFNKEMIFNINWFATESQLEVEKEELILFTGAFKSLWELDPRQTIENIIIKVADQLSLTFQKSQSLFKYSAYHQLLSISIEQPLGLSSKVDLL
;
A
#
# COMPACT_ATOMS: atom_id res chain seq x y z
N MET A 1 -35.39 2.81 -23.88
CA MET A 1 -34.29 3.77 -24.12
C MET A 1 -33.36 3.80 -22.90
N LYS A 2 -32.09 3.40 -23.02
CA LYS A 2 -31.12 3.60 -21.93
C LYS A 2 -30.86 5.11 -21.82
N SER A 3 -31.23 5.73 -20.69
CA SER A 3 -30.99 7.16 -20.45
C SER A 3 -29.52 7.51 -20.66
N LYS A 4 -29.22 8.54 -21.48
CA LYS A 4 -27.86 8.97 -21.79
C LYS A 4 -27.13 9.37 -20.50
N ILE A 5 -26.00 8.73 -20.22
CA ILE A 5 -25.16 9.06 -19.06
C ILE A 5 -24.55 10.45 -19.28
N SER A 6 -24.67 11.33 -18.28
CA SER A 6 -24.09 12.67 -18.33
C SER A 6 -22.71 12.69 -17.68
N SER A 7 -21.68 13.10 -18.43
CA SER A 7 -20.29 13.15 -17.97
C SER A 7 -19.79 14.56 -17.63
N VAL A 8 -20.58 15.61 -17.90
CA VAL A 8 -20.17 17.03 -17.78
C VAL A 8 -19.55 17.35 -16.41
N LYS A 9 -20.23 16.98 -15.32
CA LYS A 9 -19.72 17.23 -13.95
C LYS A 9 -18.46 16.42 -13.64
N ALA A 10 -18.39 15.18 -14.10
CA ALA A 10 -17.24 14.30 -13.88
C ALA A 10 -16.00 14.84 -14.61
N THR A 11 -16.15 15.26 -15.86
CA THR A 11 -15.09 15.89 -16.65
C THR A 11 -14.61 17.19 -16.02
N LYS A 12 -15.52 18.04 -15.55
CA LYS A 12 -15.15 19.27 -14.83
C LYS A 12 -14.32 18.95 -13.58
N LYS A 13 -14.79 18.03 -12.73
CA LYS A 13 -14.10 17.62 -11.50
C LYS A 13 -12.73 17.01 -11.77
N TYR A 14 -12.59 16.19 -12.82
CA TYR A 14 -11.32 15.61 -13.23
C TYR A 14 -10.31 16.69 -13.63
N LYS A 15 -10.73 17.64 -14.49
CA LYS A 15 -9.88 18.76 -14.93
C LYS A 15 -9.47 19.69 -13.78
N GLU A 16 -10.37 19.95 -12.83
CA GLU A 16 -10.05 20.72 -11.62
C GLU A 16 -9.00 20.02 -10.76
N TRP A 17 -9.08 18.69 -10.63
CA TRP A 17 -8.07 17.90 -9.93
C TRP A 17 -6.71 17.94 -10.64
N GLN A 18 -6.66 17.83 -11.97
CA GLN A 18 -5.42 17.95 -12.74
C GLN A 18 -4.74 19.30 -12.50
N LYS A 19 -5.48 20.40 -12.69
CA LYS A 19 -4.99 21.76 -12.45
C LYS A 19 -4.47 21.97 -11.03
N LYS A 20 -5.15 21.37 -10.03
CA LYS A 20 -4.71 21.45 -8.63
C LYS A 20 -3.35 20.76 -8.43
N ASN A 21 -3.18 19.55 -8.98
CA ASN A 21 -1.94 18.77 -8.86
C ASN A 21 -0.77 19.45 -9.60
N GLU A 22 -1.03 19.96 -10.80
CA GLU A 22 -0.05 20.73 -11.57
C GLU A 22 0.42 21.96 -10.79
N LYS A 23 -0.51 22.70 -10.18
CA LYS A 23 -0.19 23.90 -9.40
C LYS A 23 0.57 23.57 -8.10
N SER A 24 0.26 22.46 -7.43
CA SER A 24 0.92 22.10 -6.16
C SER A 24 2.32 21.54 -6.34
N GLY A 25 2.66 20.98 -7.52
CA GLY A 25 3.91 20.26 -7.74
C GLY A 25 4.04 18.96 -6.92
N GLN A 26 3.02 18.61 -6.15
CA GLN A 26 2.93 17.41 -5.32
C GLN A 26 1.60 16.70 -5.58
N TYR A 27 1.63 15.37 -5.54
CA TYR A 27 0.45 14.54 -5.73
C TYR A 27 -0.62 14.80 -4.66
N GLN A 28 -1.86 14.87 -5.09
CA GLN A 28 -3.06 15.02 -4.28
C GLN A 28 -4.08 13.95 -4.72
N PRO A 29 -4.57 13.09 -3.82
CA PRO A 29 -5.52 12.04 -4.19
C PRO A 29 -6.84 12.63 -4.68
N PHE A 30 -7.50 11.94 -5.61
CA PHE A 30 -8.79 12.41 -6.14
C PHE A 30 -9.91 12.33 -5.10
N LEU A 31 -9.88 11.27 -4.29
CA LEU A 31 -10.76 11.05 -3.16
C LEU A 31 -9.99 11.31 -1.87
N THR A 32 -10.57 12.14 -1.00
CA THR A 32 -10.05 12.37 0.35
C THR A 32 -11.02 11.83 1.38
N VAL A 33 -10.54 11.61 2.60
CA VAL A 33 -11.37 11.11 3.73
C VAL A 33 -12.64 11.93 3.97
N GLN A 34 -12.66 13.22 3.60
CA GLN A 34 -13.80 14.11 3.75
C GLN A 34 -14.85 13.97 2.62
N LYS A 35 -14.42 13.55 1.42
CA LYS A 35 -15.25 13.57 0.20
C LYS A 35 -16.04 12.27 -0.02
N VAL A 36 -15.80 11.25 0.79
CA VAL A 36 -16.44 9.93 0.67
C VAL A 36 -17.70 9.88 1.53
N ARG A 37 -18.80 9.39 0.94
CA ARG A 37 -20.11 9.29 1.63
C ARG A 37 -20.34 7.96 2.34
N LYS A 38 -19.63 6.89 1.98
CA LYS A 38 -19.82 5.54 2.56
C LYS A 38 -19.32 5.50 4.00
N ILE A 39 -20.16 5.10 4.95
CA ILE A 39 -19.74 4.90 6.35
C ILE A 39 -18.69 3.78 6.38
N SER A 40 -17.46 4.14 6.74
CA SER A 40 -16.32 3.23 6.92
C SER A 40 -15.31 3.89 7.85
N ARG A 41 -14.44 3.09 8.47
CA ARG A 41 -13.24 3.62 9.13
C ARG A 41 -12.27 4.11 8.05
N ARG A 42 -11.76 5.33 8.23
CA ARG A 42 -10.89 6.03 7.27
C ARG A 42 -9.69 6.56 8.02
N HIS A 43 -8.58 6.71 7.32
CA HIS A 43 -7.31 7.07 7.91
C HIS A 43 -6.65 8.21 7.15
N MET A 44 -6.05 9.10 7.92
CA MET A 44 -5.25 10.21 7.43
C MET A 44 -3.91 10.14 8.15
N LEU A 45 -2.85 9.81 7.44
CA LEU A 45 -1.54 9.51 8.02
C LEU A 45 -0.48 10.38 7.35
N PHE A 46 0.52 10.83 8.10
CA PHE A 46 1.71 11.44 7.49
C PHE A 46 2.66 10.33 7.03
N CYS A 47 2.99 10.31 5.74
CA CYS A 47 3.95 9.35 5.20
C CYS A 47 5.35 9.97 5.16
N ASN A 48 6.26 9.46 6.00
CA ASN A 48 7.65 9.96 6.05
C ASN A 48 8.40 9.82 4.73
N LYS A 49 8.18 8.74 3.96
CA LYS A 49 8.84 8.49 2.68
C LYS A 49 8.39 9.46 1.58
N GLN A 50 7.12 9.84 1.58
CA GLN A 50 6.54 10.75 0.58
C GLN A 50 6.39 12.20 1.05
N LYS A 51 6.69 12.48 2.33
CA LYS A 51 6.59 13.79 2.98
C LYS A 51 5.23 14.48 2.76
N ARG A 52 4.15 13.71 2.79
CA ARG A 52 2.78 14.21 2.62
C ARG A 52 1.79 13.43 3.47
N ILE A 53 0.63 14.05 3.70
CA ILE A 53 -0.54 13.37 4.25
C ILE A 53 -1.15 12.49 3.15
N ILE A 54 -1.44 11.25 3.51
CA ILE A 54 -2.12 10.27 2.65
C ILE A 54 -3.55 10.06 3.12
N HIS A 55 -4.43 9.67 2.19
CA HIS A 55 -5.84 9.44 2.47
C HIS A 55 -6.27 8.01 2.13
N LEU A 56 -6.65 7.24 3.15
CA LEU A 56 -7.02 5.83 3.03
C LEU A 56 -8.47 5.64 3.48
N LEU A 57 -9.27 4.95 2.66
CA LEU A 57 -10.73 4.93 2.79
C LEU A 57 -11.27 3.67 3.48
N SER A 58 -10.37 2.76 3.85
CA SER A 58 -10.68 1.52 4.59
C SER A 58 -9.47 0.99 5.36
N ASP A 59 -9.71 0.11 6.33
CA ASP A 59 -8.62 -0.57 7.06
C ASP A 59 -7.77 -1.46 6.13
N GLY A 60 -8.39 -2.06 5.12
CA GLY A 60 -7.68 -2.87 4.13
C GLY A 60 -6.74 -2.04 3.25
N GLU A 61 -7.19 -0.86 2.83
CA GLU A 61 -6.33 0.12 2.15
C GLU A 61 -5.17 0.56 3.06
N THR A 62 -5.43 0.82 4.34
CA THR A 62 -4.37 1.22 5.28
C THR A 62 -3.30 0.15 5.43
N ARG A 63 -3.71 -1.11 5.62
CA ARG A 63 -2.77 -2.23 5.68
C ARG A 63 -1.97 -2.36 4.38
N THR A 64 -2.66 -2.30 3.24
CA THR A 64 -2.05 -2.38 1.91
C THR A 64 -1.01 -1.29 1.69
N TYR A 65 -1.34 -0.04 2.02
CA TYR A 65 -0.42 1.08 1.88
C TYR A 65 0.82 0.91 2.75
N ILE A 66 0.65 0.58 4.04
CA ILE A 66 1.76 0.40 4.98
C ILE A 66 2.69 -0.73 4.54
N GLY A 67 2.12 -1.83 4.05
CA GLY A 67 2.88 -2.95 3.48
C GLY A 67 3.71 -2.53 2.27
N LEU A 68 3.06 -1.91 1.28
CA LEU A 68 3.71 -1.49 0.04
C LEU A 68 4.78 -0.41 0.24
N ILE A 69 4.50 0.63 1.04
CA ILE A 69 5.43 1.78 1.15
C ILE A 69 6.77 1.41 1.79
N ARG A 70 6.77 0.35 2.62
CA ARG A 70 7.96 -0.21 3.27
C ARG A 70 8.86 -0.95 2.27
N GLU A 71 8.34 -1.49 1.18
CA GLU A 71 9.14 -2.19 0.19
C GLU A 71 10.29 -1.29 -0.31
N ARG A 72 11.52 -1.83 -0.29
CA ARG A 72 12.73 -1.07 -0.62
C ARG A 72 12.66 -0.43 -2.00
N ASN A 73 12.22 -1.21 -2.98
CA ASN A 73 12.11 -0.82 -4.38
C ASN A 73 10.90 0.05 -4.70
N VAL A 74 10.00 0.33 -3.75
CA VAL A 74 8.90 1.29 -3.95
C VAL A 74 9.44 2.70 -3.81
N VAL A 75 9.24 3.55 -4.82
CA VAL A 75 9.69 4.94 -4.79
C VAL A 75 8.56 5.87 -4.35
N GLU A 76 7.36 5.66 -4.90
CA GLU A 76 6.20 6.49 -4.58
C GLU A 76 4.91 5.68 -4.70
N ILE A 77 3.90 6.07 -3.92
CA ILE A 77 2.54 5.56 -4.04
C ILE A 77 1.60 6.75 -4.27
N HIS A 78 0.77 6.66 -5.30
CA HIS A 78 -0.32 7.59 -5.55
C HIS A 78 -1.64 6.89 -5.23
N GLU A 79 -2.26 7.26 -4.12
CA GLU A 79 -3.52 6.68 -3.65
C GLU A 79 -4.74 7.37 -4.27
N GLN A 80 -5.81 6.62 -4.55
CA GLN A 80 -7.05 7.15 -5.11
C GLN A 80 -6.82 7.89 -6.44
N CYS A 81 -6.06 7.26 -7.35
CA CYS A 81 -5.74 7.79 -8.67
C CYS A 81 -6.99 7.83 -9.56
N PRO A 82 -7.43 8.99 -10.04
CA PRO A 82 -8.59 9.06 -10.92
C PRO A 82 -8.25 8.52 -12.29
N LEU A 83 -9.22 7.85 -12.92
CA LEU A 83 -9.11 7.39 -14.29
C LEU A 83 -9.74 8.42 -15.23
N ASP A 84 -9.16 8.61 -16.43
CA ASP A 84 -9.73 9.53 -17.41
C ASP A 84 -11.18 9.15 -17.75
N ILE A 85 -12.08 10.11 -17.55
CA ILE A 85 -13.51 9.88 -17.64
C ILE A 85 -13.97 9.53 -19.06
N GLN A 86 -13.34 10.08 -20.10
CA GLN A 86 -13.72 9.77 -21.48
C GLN A 86 -13.26 8.37 -21.86
N GLN A 87 -12.04 8.01 -21.44
CA GLN A 87 -11.51 6.67 -21.65
C GLN A 87 -12.34 5.60 -20.94
N THR A 88 -12.73 5.82 -19.67
CA THR A 88 -13.59 4.86 -18.96
C THR A 88 -15.00 4.77 -19.56
N LEU A 89 -15.55 5.87 -20.07
CA LEU A 89 -16.83 5.86 -20.78
C LEU A 89 -16.74 5.06 -22.09
N ASN A 90 -15.70 5.27 -22.89
CA ASN A 90 -15.47 4.51 -24.12
C ASN A 90 -15.30 3.02 -23.83
N LEU A 91 -14.46 2.67 -22.85
CA LEU A 91 -14.28 1.29 -22.38
C LEU A 91 -15.59 0.65 -21.90
N SER A 92 -16.47 1.43 -21.26
CA SER A 92 -17.78 0.94 -20.81
C SER A 92 -18.70 0.57 -21.98
N ILE A 93 -18.64 1.32 -23.07
CA ILE A 93 -19.37 1.01 -24.32
C ILE A 93 -18.75 -0.21 -24.98
N GLU A 94 -17.43 -0.22 -25.18
CA GLU A 94 -16.69 -1.33 -25.81
C GLU A 94 -16.94 -2.67 -25.10
N LYS A 95 -16.98 -2.67 -23.77
CA LYS A 95 -17.20 -3.88 -22.96
C LYS A 95 -18.66 -4.18 -22.68
N ASN A 96 -19.59 -3.35 -23.14
CA ASN A 96 -21.01 -3.42 -22.78
C ASN A 96 -21.24 -3.48 -21.25
N ILE A 97 -20.43 -2.74 -20.49
CA ILE A 97 -20.52 -2.62 -19.04
C ILE A 97 -21.17 -1.29 -18.69
N LEU A 98 -22.12 -1.31 -17.77
CA LEU A 98 -22.73 -0.09 -17.29
C LEU A 98 -21.71 0.78 -16.55
N HIS A 99 -21.46 2.00 -17.02
CA HIS A 99 -20.51 2.90 -16.35
C HIS A 99 -20.99 3.28 -14.93
N PRO A 100 -20.09 3.39 -13.93
CA PRO A 100 -20.43 3.95 -12.61
C PRO A 100 -21.09 5.32 -12.72
N ARG A 101 -22.26 5.48 -12.10
CA ARG A 101 -23.05 6.71 -12.13
C ARG A 101 -23.97 6.82 -10.92
N CYS A 102 -24.48 8.02 -10.68
CA CYS A 102 -25.61 8.24 -9.79
C CYS A 102 -26.89 7.64 -10.40
N TYR A 103 -27.59 6.79 -9.67
CA TYR A 103 -28.81 6.14 -10.16
C TYR A 103 -29.98 7.12 -10.37
N ILE A 104 -30.02 8.22 -9.60
CA ILE A 104 -31.08 9.25 -9.69
C ILE A 104 -30.81 10.19 -10.87
N THR A 105 -29.60 10.78 -10.94
CA THR A 105 -29.30 11.86 -11.88
C THR A 105 -28.63 11.39 -13.19
N ASN A 106 -28.30 10.09 -13.29
CA ASN A 106 -27.50 9.51 -14.37
C ASN A 106 -26.14 10.19 -14.60
N GLN A 107 -25.65 10.96 -13.62
CA GLN A 107 -24.33 11.59 -13.68
C GLN A 107 -23.23 10.55 -13.47
N ALA A 108 -22.30 10.46 -14.42
CA ALA A 108 -21.14 9.58 -14.32
C ALA A 108 -20.29 9.93 -13.09
N TYR A 109 -19.68 8.91 -12.48
CA TYR A 109 -18.65 9.09 -11.48
C TYR A 109 -17.28 8.88 -12.12
N VAL A 110 -16.32 9.75 -11.78
CA VAL A 110 -14.90 9.48 -12.07
C VAL A 110 -14.51 8.25 -11.25
N MET A 111 -14.06 7.20 -11.95
CA MET A 111 -13.50 6.01 -11.31
C MET A 111 -12.12 6.34 -10.75
N SER A 112 -11.69 5.59 -9.74
CA SER A 112 -10.34 5.68 -9.22
C SER A 112 -9.79 4.31 -8.90
N THR A 113 -8.49 4.16 -9.04
CA THR A 113 -7.73 2.99 -8.57
C THR A 113 -7.10 3.33 -7.23
N ASP A 114 -7.12 2.36 -6.30
CA ASP A 114 -6.75 2.61 -4.91
C ASP A 114 -5.28 3.02 -4.78
N PHE A 115 -4.37 2.37 -5.51
CA PHE A 115 -2.94 2.69 -5.49
C PHE A 115 -2.31 2.56 -6.88
N VAL A 116 -1.52 3.56 -7.29
CA VAL A 116 -0.57 3.44 -8.39
C VAL A 116 0.82 3.58 -7.80
N VAL A 117 1.57 2.49 -7.83
CA VAL A 117 2.88 2.38 -7.17
C VAL A 117 3.97 2.46 -8.23
N ARG A 118 4.93 3.35 -8.03
CA ARG A 118 6.16 3.39 -8.84
C ARG A 118 7.25 2.60 -8.15
N TYR A 119 7.84 1.68 -8.89
CA TYR A 119 8.96 0.87 -8.47
C TYR A 119 10.24 1.29 -9.18
N ILE A 120 11.38 0.93 -8.59
CA ILE A 120 12.71 1.05 -9.20
C ILE A 120 13.42 -0.30 -9.17
N ASP A 121 14.11 -0.61 -10.25
CA ASP A 121 15.04 -1.73 -10.33
C ASP A 121 16.40 -1.19 -9.92
N PHE A 122 16.97 -1.69 -8.84
CA PHE A 122 18.21 -1.13 -8.29
C PHE A 122 19.42 -1.39 -9.18
N ASP A 123 19.42 -2.46 -9.97
CA ASP A 123 20.54 -2.84 -10.82
C ASP A 123 20.58 -2.00 -12.10
N SER A 124 19.42 -1.81 -12.73
CA SER A 124 19.29 -1.08 -14.00
C SER A 124 18.87 0.38 -13.87
N GLY A 125 18.41 0.80 -12.69
CA GLY A 125 17.83 2.13 -12.43
C GLY A 125 16.48 2.37 -13.11
N LYS A 126 15.93 1.38 -13.83
CA LYS A 126 14.66 1.52 -14.56
C LYS A 126 13.51 1.62 -13.57
N THR A 127 12.51 2.43 -13.92
CA THR A 127 11.28 2.56 -13.14
C THR A 127 10.09 2.05 -13.91
N TRP A 128 9.12 1.48 -13.19
CA TRP A 128 7.84 1.06 -13.77
C TRP A 128 6.72 1.33 -12.77
N ARG A 129 5.48 1.26 -13.26
CA ARG A 129 4.28 1.44 -12.44
C ARG A 129 3.43 0.18 -12.40
N VAL A 130 2.79 -0.06 -11.27
CA VAL A 130 1.76 -1.08 -11.10
C VAL A 130 0.55 -0.45 -10.41
N ALA A 131 -0.62 -0.71 -10.95
CA ALA A 131 -1.90 -0.30 -10.41
C ALA A 131 -2.47 -1.42 -9.52
N TYR A 132 -2.88 -1.07 -8.31
CA TYR A 132 -3.45 -1.97 -7.32
C TYR A 132 -4.82 -1.46 -6.85
N THR A 133 -5.78 -2.37 -6.76
CA THR A 133 -7.07 -2.12 -6.11
C THR A 133 -7.28 -3.14 -4.99
N PHE A 134 -7.69 -2.67 -3.81
CA PHE A 134 -7.97 -3.52 -2.66
C PHE A 134 -9.45 -3.91 -2.64
N LYS A 135 -9.73 -5.20 -2.44
CA LYS A 135 -11.09 -5.72 -2.18
C LYS A 135 -11.02 -6.85 -1.19
N TYR A 136 -11.97 -6.91 -0.26
CA TYR A 136 -12.05 -8.05 0.64
C TYR A 136 -12.41 -9.30 -0.14
N ARG A 137 -11.93 -10.47 0.31
CA ARG A 137 -12.26 -11.74 -0.35
C ARG A 137 -13.76 -11.96 -0.48
N ASN A 138 -14.52 -11.63 0.56
CA ASN A 138 -15.99 -11.74 0.53
C ASN A 138 -16.69 -10.77 -0.45
N ASP A 139 -15.99 -9.73 -0.94
CA ASP A 139 -16.49 -8.86 -2.02
C ASP A 139 -16.17 -9.41 -3.42
N LEU A 140 -15.19 -10.32 -3.51
CA LEU A 140 -14.67 -10.90 -4.75
C LEU A 140 -15.25 -12.30 -5.04
N TYR A 141 -15.41 -13.11 -4.01
CA TYR A 141 -15.79 -14.51 -4.08
C TYR A 141 -17.09 -14.76 -3.32
N ASP A 142 -17.90 -15.72 -3.79
CA ASP A 142 -19.04 -16.23 -3.03
C ASP A 142 -18.59 -17.15 -1.89
N SER A 143 -19.56 -17.68 -1.12
CA SER A 143 -19.29 -18.57 0.03
C SER A 143 -18.56 -19.86 -0.35
N ASN A 144 -18.57 -20.25 -1.63
CA ASN A 144 -17.90 -21.43 -2.14
C ASN A 144 -16.54 -21.10 -2.79
N GLY A 145 -16.11 -19.84 -2.75
CA GLY A 145 -14.86 -19.38 -3.34
C GLY A 145 -14.92 -19.07 -4.84
N TYR A 146 -16.10 -19.07 -5.46
CA TYR A 146 -16.24 -18.80 -6.89
C TYR A 146 -16.43 -17.32 -7.20
N VAL A 147 -15.94 -16.91 -8.36
CA VAL A 147 -16.08 -15.55 -8.89
C VAL A 147 -17.38 -15.40 -9.67
N ASN A 148 -18.28 -14.55 -9.19
CA ASN A 148 -19.41 -14.08 -9.99
C ASN A 148 -18.96 -12.92 -10.91
N LYS A 149 -18.51 -13.24 -12.12
CA LYS A 149 -18.04 -12.24 -13.11
C LYS A 149 -19.11 -11.21 -13.50
N SER A 150 -20.38 -11.56 -13.38
CA SER A 150 -21.51 -10.66 -13.66
C SER A 150 -21.81 -9.69 -12.53
N SER A 151 -21.19 -9.86 -11.36
CA SER A 151 -21.39 -8.99 -10.22
C SER A 151 -20.95 -7.56 -10.54
N ARG A 152 -21.60 -6.60 -9.87
CA ARG A 152 -21.27 -5.19 -10.08
C ARG A 152 -19.83 -4.85 -9.68
N THR A 153 -19.26 -5.59 -8.74
CA THR A 153 -17.86 -5.47 -8.32
C THR A 153 -16.93 -5.85 -9.48
N TRP A 154 -17.10 -7.05 -10.05
CA TRP A 154 -16.25 -7.53 -11.14
C TRP A 154 -16.39 -6.72 -12.43
N GLN A 155 -17.59 -6.20 -12.72
CA GLN A 155 -17.78 -5.26 -13.82
C GLN A 155 -16.93 -3.99 -13.67
N LYS A 156 -16.84 -3.41 -12.46
CA LYS A 156 -16.02 -2.23 -12.21
C LYS A 156 -14.53 -2.56 -12.29
N LEU A 157 -14.10 -3.66 -11.68
CA LEU A 157 -12.72 -4.14 -11.74
C LEU A 157 -12.28 -4.44 -13.17
N SER A 158 -13.16 -4.98 -14.01
CA SER A 158 -12.91 -5.22 -15.44
C SER A 158 -12.68 -3.92 -16.22
N LEU A 159 -13.41 -2.84 -15.89
CA LEU A 159 -13.16 -1.53 -16.49
C LEU A 159 -11.83 -0.93 -16.04
N GLU A 160 -11.47 -1.02 -14.76
CA GLU A 160 -10.15 -0.59 -14.27
C GLU A 160 -9.01 -1.37 -14.93
N ALA A 161 -9.12 -2.71 -14.99
CA ALA A 161 -8.13 -3.56 -15.64
C ALA A 161 -7.94 -3.20 -17.12
N ALA A 162 -9.04 -2.94 -17.83
CA ALA A 162 -9.00 -2.54 -19.23
C ALA A 162 -8.40 -1.14 -19.44
N TYR A 163 -8.67 -0.22 -18.51
CA TYR A 163 -8.04 1.10 -18.51
C TYR A 163 -6.52 0.97 -18.41
N TRP A 164 -6.03 0.29 -17.37
CA TRP A 164 -4.58 0.16 -17.17
C TRP A 164 -3.89 -0.66 -18.25
N ALA A 165 -4.57 -1.65 -18.83
CA ALA A 165 -4.06 -2.37 -20.00
C ALA A 165 -3.86 -1.44 -21.21
N LYS A 166 -4.77 -0.49 -21.47
CA LYS A 166 -4.57 0.52 -22.53
C LYS A 166 -3.41 1.48 -22.22
N GLU A 167 -3.15 1.75 -20.95
CA GLU A 167 -2.00 2.56 -20.49
C GLU A 167 -0.67 1.78 -20.43
N GLY A 168 -0.66 0.49 -20.77
CA GLY A 168 0.54 -0.36 -20.66
C GLY A 168 1.00 -0.62 -19.22
N ILE A 169 0.11 -0.42 -18.23
CA ILE A 169 0.41 -0.57 -16.80
C ILE A 169 -0.22 -1.87 -16.29
N LYS A 170 0.55 -2.64 -15.52
CA LYS A 170 0.06 -3.87 -14.89
C LYS A 170 -0.99 -3.52 -13.84
N TYR A 171 -2.12 -4.22 -13.86
CA TYR A 171 -3.18 -4.10 -12.85
C TYR A 171 -3.27 -5.36 -11.99
N LYS A 172 -3.41 -5.19 -10.69
CA LYS A 172 -3.55 -6.27 -9.71
C LYS A 172 -4.65 -5.96 -8.71
N ILE A 173 -5.37 -6.98 -8.27
CA ILE A 173 -6.32 -6.90 -7.17
C ILE A 173 -5.63 -7.50 -5.94
N LEU A 174 -5.64 -6.77 -4.83
CA LEU A 174 -5.13 -7.23 -3.54
C LEU A 174 -6.30 -7.47 -2.60
N ASP A 175 -6.13 -8.43 -1.70
CA ASP A 175 -7.07 -8.71 -0.63
C ASP A 175 -6.37 -8.71 0.75
N GLU A 176 -7.13 -8.95 1.81
CA GLU A 176 -6.63 -8.92 3.18
C GLU A 176 -5.61 -9.99 3.54
N THR A 177 -5.35 -10.98 2.66
CA THR A 177 -4.35 -12.03 2.89
C THR A 177 -2.95 -11.58 2.50
N ILE A 178 -2.83 -10.58 1.63
CA ILE A 178 -1.53 -10.04 1.19
C ILE A 178 -0.86 -9.24 2.33
N PHE A 179 -1.66 -8.45 3.05
CA PHE A 179 -1.20 -7.68 4.22
C PHE A 179 -2.21 -7.83 5.35
N ASN A 180 -1.98 -8.83 6.20
CA ASN A 180 -2.84 -9.14 7.32
C ASN A 180 -2.59 -8.19 8.52
N LYS A 181 -3.36 -8.34 9.60
CA LYS A 181 -3.25 -7.46 10.77
C LYS A 181 -1.94 -7.63 11.54
N GLU A 182 -1.41 -8.85 11.58
CA GLU A 182 -0.21 -9.22 12.34
C GLU A 182 1.04 -8.65 11.66
N MET A 183 1.13 -8.78 10.33
CA MET A 183 2.18 -8.14 9.51
C MET A 183 2.24 -6.64 9.75
N ILE A 184 1.09 -5.98 9.76
CA ILE A 184 1.02 -4.53 9.92
C ILE A 184 1.27 -4.10 11.37
N PHE A 185 0.88 -4.92 12.35
CA PHE A 185 1.27 -4.71 13.74
C PHE A 185 2.81 -4.72 13.88
N ASN A 186 3.48 -5.71 13.29
CA ASN A 186 4.93 -5.82 13.30
C ASN A 186 5.60 -4.64 12.59
N ILE A 187 5.13 -4.29 11.39
CA ILE A 187 5.67 -3.15 10.65
C ILE A 187 5.53 -1.85 11.46
N ASN A 188 4.39 -1.63 12.12
CA ASN A 188 4.18 -0.46 12.96
C ASN A 188 5.08 -0.46 14.21
N TRP A 189 5.33 -1.63 14.81
CA TRP A 189 6.27 -1.76 15.92
C TRP A 189 7.69 -1.39 15.52
N PHE A 190 8.13 -1.78 14.32
CA PHE A 190 9.42 -1.37 13.77
C PHE A 190 9.45 0.11 13.39
N ALA A 191 8.33 0.63 12.87
CA ALA A 191 8.21 2.00 12.39
C ALA A 191 8.47 3.05 13.48
N THR A 192 8.35 2.70 14.76
CA THR A 192 8.65 3.61 15.89
C THR A 192 10.08 4.14 15.86
N GLU A 193 11.00 3.38 15.25
CA GLU A 193 12.42 3.75 15.14
C GLU A 193 12.83 4.01 13.68
N SER A 194 11.87 4.10 12.74
CA SER A 194 12.17 4.22 11.31
C SER A 194 12.96 5.47 10.90
N GLN A 195 13.00 6.49 11.77
CA GLN A 195 13.70 7.76 11.54
C GLN A 195 14.92 7.94 12.46
N LEU A 196 15.41 6.85 13.08
CA LEU A 196 16.64 6.90 13.87
C LEU A 196 17.81 7.41 13.02
N GLU A 197 18.56 8.37 13.55
CA GLU A 197 19.85 8.79 13.00
C GLU A 197 20.93 7.82 13.52
N VAL A 198 21.54 7.08 12.61
CA VAL A 198 22.45 5.98 12.90
C VAL A 198 23.47 5.85 11.78
N GLU A 199 24.73 5.65 12.15
CA GLU A 199 25.82 5.47 11.20
C GLU A 199 25.76 4.09 10.53
N LYS A 200 26.23 4.03 9.28
CA LYS A 200 26.20 2.79 8.48
C LYS A 200 27.03 1.70 9.13
N GLU A 201 28.19 2.05 9.68
CA GLU A 201 29.11 1.13 10.34
C GLU A 201 28.45 0.50 11.58
N GLU A 202 27.70 1.29 12.36
CA GLU A 202 26.96 0.80 13.53
C GLU A 202 25.88 -0.22 13.11
N LEU A 203 25.15 0.04 12.02
CA LEU A 203 24.17 -0.89 11.47
C LEU A 203 24.80 -2.19 10.97
N ILE A 204 25.95 -2.11 10.28
CA ILE A 204 26.66 -3.30 9.77
C ILE A 204 27.10 -4.18 10.94
N LEU A 205 27.72 -3.59 11.96
CA LEU A 205 28.17 -4.31 13.15
C LEU A 205 26.97 -4.94 13.88
N PHE A 206 25.92 -4.17 14.12
CA PHE A 206 24.71 -4.66 14.80
C PHE A 206 24.06 -5.81 14.04
N THR A 207 23.79 -5.64 12.75
CA THR A 207 23.09 -6.66 11.94
C THR A 207 23.92 -7.93 11.78
N GLY A 208 25.24 -7.81 11.64
CA GLY A 208 26.16 -8.94 11.61
C GLY A 208 26.17 -9.72 12.93
N ALA A 209 26.29 -9.03 14.06
CA ALA A 209 26.27 -9.65 15.38
C ALA A 209 24.92 -10.32 15.68
N PHE A 210 23.81 -9.64 15.37
CA PHE A 210 22.46 -10.17 15.55
C PHE A 210 22.27 -11.46 14.74
N LYS A 211 22.64 -11.45 13.46
CA LYS A 211 22.54 -12.62 12.58
C LYS A 211 23.37 -13.78 13.10
N SER A 212 24.62 -13.53 13.48
CA SER A 212 25.53 -14.56 14.00
C SER A 212 24.97 -15.22 15.26
N LEU A 213 24.42 -14.42 16.18
CA LEU A 213 23.80 -14.93 17.41
C LEU A 213 22.48 -15.69 17.16
N TRP A 214 21.70 -15.24 16.18
CA TRP A 214 20.51 -15.95 15.75
C TRP A 214 20.85 -17.32 15.12
N GLU A 215 21.88 -17.40 14.28
CA GLU A 215 22.34 -18.64 13.64
C GLU A 215 22.81 -19.70 14.66
N LEU A 216 23.37 -19.27 15.79
CA LEU A 216 23.81 -20.16 16.87
C LEU A 216 22.65 -20.83 17.62
N ASP A 217 21.55 -20.11 17.87
CA ASP A 217 20.32 -20.68 18.42
C ASP A 217 19.09 -19.87 17.99
N PRO A 218 18.43 -20.27 16.88
CA PRO A 218 17.26 -19.57 16.34
C PRO A 218 16.02 -19.59 17.24
N ARG A 219 16.03 -20.42 18.30
CA ARG A 219 14.89 -20.55 19.22
C ARG A 219 14.89 -19.48 20.30
N GLN A 220 15.93 -18.66 20.37
CA GLN A 220 16.03 -17.56 21.32
C GLN A 220 14.96 -16.50 21.04
N THR A 221 14.59 -15.77 22.10
CA THR A 221 13.74 -14.59 21.97
C THR A 221 14.54 -13.43 21.38
N ILE A 222 13.83 -12.49 20.75
CA ILE A 222 14.41 -11.23 20.25
C ILE A 222 15.17 -10.52 21.39
N GLU A 223 14.59 -10.46 22.59
CA GLU A 223 15.20 -9.86 23.78
C GLU A 223 16.56 -10.47 24.12
N ASN A 224 16.65 -11.81 24.16
CA ASN A 224 17.91 -12.49 24.51
C ASN A 224 19.00 -12.23 23.47
N ILE A 225 18.65 -12.18 22.19
CA ILE A 225 19.60 -11.85 21.13
C ILE A 225 20.04 -10.38 21.29
N ILE A 226 19.11 -9.46 21.52
CA ILE A 226 19.42 -8.03 21.73
C ILE A 226 20.36 -7.83 22.92
N ILE A 227 20.14 -8.52 24.05
CA ILE A 227 21.02 -8.44 25.23
C ILE A 227 22.44 -8.89 24.87
N LYS A 228 22.57 -10.04 24.19
CA LYS A 228 23.89 -10.55 23.79
C LYS A 228 24.59 -9.65 22.78
N VAL A 229 23.87 -9.06 21.82
CA VAL A 229 24.43 -8.07 20.88
C VAL A 229 24.87 -6.81 21.64
N ALA A 230 24.07 -6.36 22.60
CA ALA A 230 24.39 -5.20 23.42
C ALA A 230 25.71 -5.41 24.17
N ASP A 231 25.89 -6.57 24.80
CA ASP A 231 27.13 -6.94 25.49
C ASP A 231 28.33 -7.03 24.51
N GLN A 232 28.14 -7.68 23.36
CA GLN A 232 29.21 -7.84 22.35
C GLN A 232 29.71 -6.51 21.77
N LEU A 233 28.80 -5.54 21.58
CA LEU A 233 29.09 -4.27 20.94
C LEU A 233 29.26 -3.11 21.93
N SER A 234 29.26 -3.38 23.24
CA SER A 234 29.26 -2.35 24.29
C SER A 234 28.15 -1.30 24.13
N LEU A 235 26.96 -1.73 23.71
CA LEU A 235 25.77 -0.89 23.54
C LEU A 235 24.81 -1.05 24.72
N THR A 236 23.89 -0.10 24.90
CA THR A 236 22.77 -0.30 25.83
C THR A 236 21.70 -1.20 25.20
N PHE A 237 20.89 -1.84 26.03
CA PHE A 237 19.72 -2.60 25.58
C PHE A 237 18.77 -1.71 24.73
N GLN A 238 18.51 -0.49 25.19
CA GLN A 238 17.62 0.45 24.50
C GLN A 238 18.13 0.80 23.10
N LYS A 239 19.43 1.13 22.97
CA LYS A 239 20.04 1.42 21.66
C LYS A 239 19.98 0.20 20.75
N SER A 240 20.30 -0.99 21.27
CA SER A 240 20.24 -2.25 20.52
C SER A 240 18.82 -2.60 20.07
N GLN A 241 17.80 -2.31 20.89
CA GLN A 241 16.40 -2.43 20.50
C GLN A 241 16.03 -1.45 19.38
N SER A 242 16.50 -0.20 19.46
CA SER A 242 16.28 0.79 18.41
C SER A 242 16.94 0.37 17.09
N LEU A 243 18.18 -0.12 17.13
CA LEU A 243 18.89 -0.65 15.97
C LEU A 243 18.18 -1.87 15.36
N PHE A 244 17.67 -2.79 16.19
CA PHE A 244 16.86 -3.92 15.73
C PHE A 244 15.64 -3.45 14.94
N LYS A 245 14.82 -2.56 15.54
CA LYS A 245 13.60 -2.06 14.91
C LYS A 245 13.88 -1.27 13.64
N TYR A 246 14.91 -0.42 13.65
CA TYR A 246 15.35 0.30 12.45
C TYR A 246 15.74 -0.68 11.35
N SER A 247 16.58 -1.67 11.68
CA SER A 247 17.06 -2.69 10.75
C SER A 247 15.92 -3.53 10.18
N ALA A 248 14.94 -3.90 11.00
CA ALA A 248 13.75 -4.62 10.58
C ALA A 248 12.86 -3.75 9.67
N TYR A 249 12.64 -2.48 10.01
CA TYR A 249 11.81 -1.56 9.22
C TYR A 249 12.39 -1.38 7.81
N HIS A 250 13.68 -1.04 7.73
CA HIS A 250 14.42 -0.81 6.47
C HIS A 250 14.90 -2.10 5.79
N GLN A 251 14.47 -3.27 6.29
CA GLN A 251 14.78 -4.60 5.77
C GLN A 251 16.28 -4.92 5.72
N LEU A 252 17.10 -4.24 6.53
CA LEU A 252 18.54 -4.52 6.69
C LEU A 252 18.75 -5.87 7.38
N LEU A 253 17.82 -6.23 8.27
CA LEU A 253 17.58 -7.60 8.69
C LEU A 253 16.30 -8.08 7.99
N SER A 254 16.44 -9.11 7.14
CA SER A 254 15.31 -9.78 6.51
C SER A 254 14.59 -10.62 7.56
N ILE A 255 13.49 -10.09 8.10
CA ILE A 255 12.70 -10.73 9.17
C ILE A 255 11.33 -11.14 8.62
N SER A 256 10.91 -12.36 8.94
CA SER A 256 9.53 -12.80 8.73
C SER A 256 8.59 -11.97 9.60
N ILE A 257 7.57 -11.36 8.98
CA ILE A 257 6.56 -10.55 9.67
C ILE A 257 5.20 -11.24 9.77
N GLU A 258 5.14 -12.52 9.39
CA GLU A 258 3.88 -13.27 9.29
C GLU A 258 3.25 -13.57 10.65
N GLN A 259 4.07 -13.71 11.69
CA GLN A 259 3.61 -14.01 13.05
C GLN A 259 3.79 -12.79 13.95
N PRO A 260 2.95 -12.56 14.97
CA PRO A 260 3.11 -11.45 15.90
C PRO A 260 4.49 -11.44 16.56
N LEU A 261 5.18 -10.30 16.50
CA LEU A 261 6.51 -10.11 17.06
C LEU A 261 6.48 -9.18 18.28
N GLY A 262 7.37 -9.45 19.21
CA GLY A 262 7.64 -8.66 20.41
C GLY A 262 8.96 -9.10 21.05
N LEU A 263 9.42 -8.41 22.09
CA LEU A 263 10.69 -8.75 22.72
C LEU A 263 10.77 -10.21 23.20
N SER A 264 9.67 -10.75 23.74
CA SER A 264 9.57 -12.13 24.20
C SER A 264 9.28 -13.15 23.09
N SER A 265 9.07 -12.71 21.84
CA SER A 265 8.83 -13.64 20.72
C SER A 265 10.15 -14.13 20.13
N LYS A 266 10.08 -15.28 19.45
CA LYS A 266 11.13 -15.71 18.53
C LYS A 266 11.07 -14.85 17.26
N VAL A 267 12.14 -14.88 16.48
CA VAL A 267 12.20 -14.21 15.17
C VAL A 267 12.78 -15.18 14.16
N ASP A 268 12.20 -15.20 12.96
CA ASP A 268 12.75 -15.94 11.83
C ASP A 268 13.41 -14.97 10.86
N LEU A 269 14.68 -15.21 10.53
CA LEU A 269 15.39 -14.49 9.47
C LEU A 269 15.15 -15.20 8.12
N LEU A 270 15.01 -14.42 7.04
CA LEU A 270 14.77 -14.86 5.66
C LEU A 270 16.02 -14.75 4.78
#